data_AF-A0A534BFN1-F1
#
_entry.id   AF-A0A534BFN1-F1
#
_cell.length_a   1.000
_cell.length_b   1.000
_cell.length_c   1.000
_cell.angle_alpha   90.00
_cell.angle_beta   90.00
_cell.angle_gamma   90.00
#
_symmetry.space_group_name_H-M   'P 1'
#
loop_
_entity.id
_entity.type
_entity.pdbx_description
1 polymer ?
#
loop_
_entity_poly.entity_id
_entity_poly.type
_entity_poly.pdbx_seq_one_letter_code
_entity_poly.pdbx_strand_id
1 'polypeptide(L)'
;MQEQHVVPSSSRMLAGYLTDIEQLLDEQHREAALREAFDLPRIAVALTDPLLRCSGEQMKSWCEQWIGPPGAERVGRTVSERVTQQGAAGPEAVPTHALHRLRLRRYLRTPSRGFLARHSDDLPPQETEAVEMCTALVEAARRWYARSACRDTTVQANLARLAVMR
;
A
#
# COMPACT_ATOMS: atom_id res chain seq x y z
N MET A 1 -25.61 -19.10 -19.41
CA MET A 1 -24.13 -19.03 -19.52
C MET A 1 -23.70 -17.85 -18.66
N GLN A 2 -23.08 -18.11 -17.51
CA GLN A 2 -22.60 -17.05 -16.62
C GLN A 2 -21.24 -16.60 -17.13
N GLU A 3 -21.21 -15.42 -17.77
CA GLU A 3 -19.97 -14.73 -18.09
C GLU A 3 -19.31 -14.34 -16.78
N GLN A 4 -18.36 -15.18 -16.35
CA GLN A 4 -17.43 -14.86 -15.28
C GLN A 4 -16.64 -13.63 -15.74
N HIS A 5 -17.11 -12.44 -15.36
CA HIS A 5 -16.29 -11.24 -15.37
C HIS A 5 -15.11 -11.49 -14.43
N VAL A 6 -14.05 -12.10 -14.95
CA VAL A 6 -12.73 -12.12 -14.33
C VAL A 6 -12.22 -10.69 -14.44
N VAL A 7 -12.67 -9.84 -13.50
CA VAL A 7 -11.99 -8.58 -13.21
C VAL A 7 -10.54 -8.97 -12.93
N PRO A 8 -9.54 -8.47 -13.69
CA PRO A 8 -8.15 -8.85 -13.43
C PRO A 8 -7.84 -8.50 -11.97
N SER A 9 -7.74 -9.55 -11.13
CA SER A 9 -8.02 -9.43 -9.69
C SER A 9 -7.02 -8.60 -8.91
N SER A 10 -5.87 -8.30 -9.49
CA SER A 10 -4.87 -7.36 -8.97
C SER A 10 -3.63 -7.47 -9.87
N SER A 11 -2.86 -6.39 -9.99
CA SER A 11 -1.51 -6.51 -10.53
C SER A 11 -0.73 -7.50 -9.67
N ARG A 12 -0.08 -8.50 -10.27
CA ARG A 12 0.72 -9.50 -9.54
C ARG A 12 1.82 -8.87 -8.68
N MET A 13 2.28 -7.67 -9.01
CA MET A 13 3.23 -6.90 -8.19
C MET A 13 2.55 -6.32 -6.96
N LEU A 14 1.42 -5.63 -7.14
CA LEU A 14 0.67 -5.05 -6.02
C LEU A 14 0.12 -6.15 -5.10
N ALA A 15 -0.42 -7.22 -5.67
CA ALA A 15 -0.89 -8.38 -4.90
C ALA A 15 0.23 -8.97 -4.04
N GLY A 16 1.41 -9.20 -4.64
CA GLY A 16 2.58 -9.70 -3.91
C GLY A 16 3.00 -8.75 -2.79
N TYR A 17 3.05 -7.45 -3.06
CA TYR A 17 3.42 -6.44 -2.06
C TYR A 17 2.43 -6.39 -0.87
N LEU A 18 1.14 -6.53 -1.13
CA LEU A 18 0.12 -6.60 -0.06
C LEU A 18 0.28 -7.88 0.76
N THR A 19 0.55 -9.02 0.12
CA THR A 19 0.82 -10.29 0.81
C THR A 19 2.10 -10.23 1.65
N ASP A 20 3.15 -9.56 1.16
CA ASP A 20 4.40 -9.39 1.92
C ASP A 20 4.14 -8.57 3.22
N ILE A 21 3.32 -7.51 3.16
CA ILE A 21 2.92 -6.75 4.36
C ILE A 21 2.12 -7.63 5.34
N GLU A 22 1.17 -8.41 4.83
CA GLU A 22 0.36 -9.32 5.66
C GLU A 22 1.22 -10.40 6.33
N GLN A 23 2.23 -10.91 5.63
CA GLN A 23 3.19 -11.86 6.18
C GLN A 23 4.06 -11.22 7.28
N LEU A 24 4.52 -9.98 7.09
CA LEU A 24 5.26 -9.26 8.14
C LEU A 24 4.39 -9.03 9.40
N LEU A 25 3.08 -8.86 9.24
CA LEU A 25 2.15 -8.80 10.38
C LEU A 25 2.02 -10.16 11.07
N ASP A 26 1.91 -11.25 10.32
CA ASP A 26 1.80 -12.61 10.85
C ASP A 26 3.08 -13.04 11.59
N GLU A 27 4.25 -12.70 11.04
CA GLU A 27 5.58 -12.92 11.64
C GLU A 27 5.90 -11.95 12.79
N GLN A 28 4.96 -11.09 13.18
CA GLN A 28 5.11 -10.07 14.23
C GLN A 28 6.22 -9.03 13.96
N HIS A 29 6.65 -8.88 12.71
CA HIS A 29 7.56 -7.83 12.27
C HIS A 29 6.82 -6.50 12.05
N ARG A 30 6.11 -6.02 13.07
CA ARG A 30 5.15 -4.90 13.01
C ARG A 30 5.77 -3.60 12.52
N GLU A 31 6.99 -3.26 12.96
CA GLU A 31 7.67 -2.04 12.50
C GLU A 31 8.01 -2.08 11.00
N ALA A 32 8.41 -3.26 10.51
CA ALA A 32 8.69 -3.48 9.09
C ALA A 32 7.40 -3.44 8.28
N ALA A 33 6.34 -4.11 8.75
CA ALA A 33 5.01 -4.09 8.14
C ALA A 33 4.48 -2.67 8.05
N LEU A 34 4.58 -1.89 9.13
CA LEU A 34 4.14 -0.50 9.18
C LEU A 34 4.92 0.37 8.19
N ARG A 35 6.24 0.21 8.12
CA ARG A 35 7.07 0.91 7.13
C ARG A 35 6.65 0.58 5.70
N GLU A 36 6.32 -0.66 5.40
CA GLU A 36 5.87 -1.08 4.06
C GLU A 36 4.44 -0.66 3.74
N ALA A 37 3.54 -0.70 4.73
CA ALA A 37 2.17 -0.21 4.60
C ALA A 37 2.13 1.29 4.29
N PHE A 38 3.01 2.09 4.90
CA PHE A 38 3.12 3.53 4.61
C PHE A 38 3.67 3.86 3.22
N ASP A 39 4.25 2.88 2.51
CA ASP A 39 4.61 3.05 1.11
C ASP A 39 3.39 2.89 0.19
N LEU A 40 2.26 2.33 0.66
CA LEU A 40 1.06 2.12 -0.16
C LEU A 40 0.44 3.43 -0.71
N PRO A 41 0.20 4.48 0.09
CA PRO A 41 -0.29 5.76 -0.43
C PRO A 41 0.69 6.38 -1.43
N ARG A 42 2.00 6.27 -1.16
CA ARG A 42 3.07 6.77 -2.05
C ARG A 42 3.03 6.08 -3.40
N ILE A 43 2.96 4.75 -3.40
CA ILE A 43 2.86 3.93 -4.59
C ILE A 43 1.58 4.26 -5.36
N ALA A 44 0.44 4.34 -4.68
CA ALA A 44 -0.84 4.58 -5.35
C ALA A 44 -0.89 5.95 -6.05
N VAL A 45 -0.41 7.00 -5.37
CA VAL A 45 -0.30 8.34 -5.96
C VAL A 45 0.68 8.35 -7.13
N ALA A 46 1.89 7.81 -6.93
CA ALA A 46 2.91 7.76 -7.99
C ALA A 46 2.43 6.98 -9.22
N LEU A 47 1.74 5.86 -9.04
CA LEU A 47 1.21 5.07 -10.16
C LEU A 47 0.16 5.85 -10.96
N THR A 48 -0.57 6.76 -10.33
CA THR A 48 -1.59 7.60 -10.98
C THR A 48 -0.96 8.78 -11.75
N ASP A 49 0.30 9.11 -11.46
CA ASP A 49 1.05 10.17 -12.14
C ASP A 49 1.88 9.63 -13.33
N PRO A 50 1.80 10.23 -14.54
CA PRO A 50 2.55 9.77 -15.71
C PRO A 50 4.08 9.79 -15.54
N LEU A 51 4.59 10.66 -14.66
CA LEU A 51 6.00 10.82 -14.33
C LEU A 51 6.39 10.09 -13.04
N LEU A 52 5.49 9.29 -12.47
CA LEU A 52 5.68 8.57 -11.20
C LEU A 52 5.97 9.48 -10.00
N ARG A 53 5.50 10.74 -10.05
CA ARG A 53 5.69 11.71 -8.97
C ARG A 53 4.63 11.54 -7.89
N CYS A 54 5.00 11.84 -6.66
CA CYS A 54 4.04 11.95 -5.57
C CYS A 54 4.33 13.17 -4.70
N SER A 55 3.27 13.79 -4.17
CA SER A 55 3.34 14.87 -3.19
C SER A 55 2.67 14.50 -1.87
N GLY A 56 3.05 15.21 -0.79
CA GLY A 56 2.42 15.13 0.54
C GLY A 56 0.90 15.25 0.49
N GLU A 57 0.41 16.25 -0.24
CA GLU A 57 -1.02 16.58 -0.35
C GLU A 57 -1.79 15.50 -1.10
N GLN A 58 -1.22 14.96 -2.18
CA GLN A 58 -1.83 13.87 -2.93
C GLN A 58 -1.95 12.60 -2.08
N MET A 59 -0.93 12.27 -1.29
CA MET A 59 -0.97 11.12 -0.37
C MET A 59 -2.02 11.29 0.71
N LYS A 60 -2.14 12.49 1.28
CA LYS A 60 -3.18 12.81 2.27
C LYS A 60 -4.57 12.64 1.66
N SER A 61 -4.80 13.22 0.48
CA SER A 61 -6.07 13.11 -0.25
C SER A 61 -6.41 11.65 -0.58
N TRP A 62 -5.41 10.86 -0.96
CA TRP A 62 -5.59 9.43 -1.17
C TRP A 62 -6.01 8.70 0.12
N CYS A 63 -5.37 9.01 1.25
CA CYS A 63 -5.73 8.41 2.53
C CYS A 63 -7.17 8.77 2.93
N GLU A 64 -7.57 10.03 2.80
CA GLU A 64 -8.94 10.49 3.08
C GLU A 64 -9.99 9.80 2.19
N GLN A 65 -9.64 9.55 0.93
CA GLN A 65 -10.55 8.92 -0.03
C GLN A 65 -10.71 7.41 0.18
N TRP A 66 -9.63 6.72 0.55
CA TRP A 66 -9.58 5.24 0.51
C TRP A 66 -9.56 4.57 1.88
N ILE A 67 -9.13 5.29 2.92
CA ILE A 67 -9.25 4.84 4.31
C ILE A 67 -10.62 5.31 4.81
N GLY A 68 -11.43 4.37 5.32
CA GLY A 68 -12.71 4.72 5.92
C GLY A 68 -12.53 5.44 7.26
N PRO A 69 -13.43 6.34 7.67
CA PRO A 69 -13.49 6.78 9.06
C PRO A 69 -13.77 5.57 9.97
N PRO A 70 -13.19 5.52 11.19
CA PRO A 70 -12.49 6.60 11.90
C PRO A 70 -10.97 6.68 11.66
N GLY A 71 -10.37 5.80 10.84
CA GLY A 71 -8.92 5.71 10.68
C GLY A 71 -8.30 6.74 9.72
N ALA A 72 -9.10 7.35 8.84
CA ALA A 72 -8.63 8.21 7.75
C ALA A 72 -7.85 9.44 8.23
N GLU A 73 -8.36 10.14 9.24
CA GLU A 73 -7.75 11.36 9.75
C GLU A 73 -6.43 11.07 10.47
N ARG A 74 -6.40 10.00 11.27
CA ARG A 74 -5.20 9.56 12.00
C ARG A 74 -4.10 9.13 11.03
N VAL A 75 -4.43 8.21 10.11
CA VAL A 75 -3.45 7.70 9.14
C VAL A 75 -3.00 8.80 8.19
N GLY A 76 -3.90 9.66 7.72
CA GLY A 76 -3.57 10.81 6.88
C GLY A 76 -2.60 11.79 7.57
N ARG A 77 -2.81 12.06 8.87
CA ARG A 77 -1.91 12.89 9.68
C ARG A 77 -0.53 12.25 9.82
N THR A 78 -0.46 10.97 10.21
CA THR A 78 0.82 10.25 10.36
C THR A 78 1.58 10.12 9.04
N VAL A 79 0.88 9.89 7.92
CA VAL A 79 1.49 9.89 6.57
C VAL A 79 2.07 11.27 6.25
N SER A 80 1.31 12.33 6.49
CA SER A 80 1.76 13.70 6.26
C SER A 80 3.00 14.06 7.10
N GLU A 81 2.99 13.72 8.40
CA GLU A 81 4.10 13.96 9.31
C GLU A 81 5.37 13.23 8.86
N ARG A 82 5.26 11.97 8.44
CA ARG A 82 6.40 11.20 7.95
C ARG A 82 6.96 11.74 6.64
N VAL A 83 6.12 12.28 5.76
CA VAL A 83 6.58 12.92 4.51
C VAL A 83 7.38 14.19 4.82
N THR A 84 6.92 15.00 5.77
CA THR A 84 7.64 16.20 6.23
C THR A 84 8.96 15.84 6.93
N GLN A 85 8.97 14.81 7.78
CA GLN A 85 10.17 14.38 8.52
C GLN A 85 11.23 13.70 7.65
N GLN A 86 10.82 12.97 6.61
CA GLN A 86 11.76 12.26 5.72
C GLN A 86 12.45 13.17 4.69
N GLY A 87 12.23 14.49 4.74
CA GLY A 87 12.97 15.45 3.91
C GLY A 87 12.89 15.12 2.41
N ALA A 88 11.76 14.56 1.95
CA ALA A 88 11.58 14.24 0.54
C ALA A 88 11.66 15.54 -0.26
N ALA A 89 12.73 15.67 -1.03
CA ALA A 89 13.10 16.83 -1.80
C ALA A 89 11.95 17.35 -2.68
N GLY A 90 11.47 18.56 -2.39
CA GLY A 90 10.56 19.31 -3.25
C GLY A 90 9.12 18.79 -3.32
N PRO A 91 8.18 19.62 -3.84
CA PRO A 91 6.76 19.31 -3.89
C PRO A 91 6.39 18.12 -4.79
N GLU A 92 7.30 17.59 -5.60
CA GLU A 92 7.07 16.46 -6.50
C GLU A 92 8.33 15.58 -6.63
N ALA A 93 8.43 14.55 -5.79
CA ALA A 93 9.51 13.57 -5.86
C ALA A 93 9.01 12.23 -6.42
N VAL A 94 9.85 11.54 -7.19
CA VAL A 94 9.60 10.14 -7.57
C VAL A 94 9.98 9.25 -6.39
N PRO A 95 9.07 8.44 -5.83
CA PRO A 95 9.36 7.61 -4.66
C PRO A 95 10.12 6.33 -5.07
N THR A 96 11.35 6.49 -5.57
CA THR A 96 12.16 5.42 -6.16
C THR A 96 12.31 4.22 -5.23
N HIS A 97 12.48 4.44 -3.92
CA HIS A 97 12.60 3.34 -2.94
C HIS A 97 11.30 2.54 -2.80
N ALA A 98 10.15 3.20 -2.71
CA ALA A 98 8.85 2.53 -2.60
C ALA A 98 8.51 1.76 -3.88
N LEU A 99 8.77 2.37 -5.05
CA LEU A 99 8.60 1.71 -6.36
C LEU A 99 9.55 0.51 -6.53
N HIS A 100 10.77 0.61 -6.02
CA HIS A 100 11.72 -0.50 -6.02
C HIS A 100 11.29 -1.64 -5.08
N ARG A 101 10.70 -1.33 -3.92
CA ARG A 101 10.11 -2.34 -3.03
C ARG A 101 8.91 -3.04 -3.67
N LEU A 102 8.04 -2.31 -4.35
CA LEU A 102 6.93 -2.89 -5.13
C LEU A 102 7.42 -3.88 -6.21
N ARG A 103 8.61 -3.62 -6.80
CA ARG A 103 9.23 -4.52 -7.79
C ARG A 103 9.77 -5.80 -7.18
N LEU A 104 10.33 -5.72 -5.98
CA LEU A 104 11.00 -6.85 -5.35
C LEU A 104 9.96 -7.74 -4.65
N ARG A 105 9.74 -8.92 -5.23
CA ARG A 105 9.09 -10.05 -4.56
C ARG A 105 10.01 -10.57 -3.46
N ARG A 106 9.95 -9.96 -2.27
CA ARG A 106 10.94 -10.24 -1.22
C ARG A 106 10.61 -11.48 -0.39
N TYR A 107 9.32 -11.85 -0.27
CA TYR A 107 8.91 -12.92 0.65
C TYR A 107 8.24 -14.14 0.01
N LEU A 108 8.30 -14.31 -1.31
CA LEU A 108 7.78 -15.49 -2.01
C LEU A 108 8.61 -16.77 -1.81
N ARG A 109 8.71 -17.26 -0.57
CA ARG A 109 9.06 -18.67 -0.28
C ARG A 109 8.17 -19.36 0.75
N THR A 110 7.22 -18.68 1.38
CA THR A 110 6.30 -19.34 2.30
C THR A 110 4.86 -18.94 1.97
N PRO A 111 3.98 -19.87 1.55
CA PRO A 111 2.59 -19.56 1.31
C PRO A 111 1.92 -19.18 2.63
N SER A 112 1.56 -17.91 2.77
CA SER A 112 0.85 -17.37 3.94
C SER A 112 -0.51 -18.06 4.04
N ARG A 113 -0.74 -18.83 5.11
CA ARG A 113 -2.10 -19.18 5.54
C ARG A 113 -2.74 -17.87 5.97
N GLY A 114 -3.82 -17.47 5.31
CA GLY A 114 -4.39 -16.12 5.45
C GLY A 114 -4.44 -15.60 6.89
N PHE A 115 -4.09 -14.32 7.05
CA PHE A 115 -4.09 -13.62 8.32
C PHE A 115 -5.46 -13.76 9.01
N LEU A 116 -5.50 -14.52 10.10
CA LEU A 116 -6.62 -14.54 11.02
C LEU A 116 -6.33 -13.46 12.06
N ALA A 117 -7.14 -12.40 12.08
CA ALA A 117 -7.09 -11.30 13.07
C ALA A 117 -7.36 -11.75 14.54
N ARG A 118 -7.15 -13.03 14.86
CA ARG A 118 -7.46 -13.68 16.15
C ARG A 118 -6.42 -13.45 17.25
N HIS A 119 -5.30 -12.77 16.99
CA HIS A 119 -4.24 -12.57 17.99
C HIS A 119 -4.25 -11.18 18.65
N SER A 120 -5.34 -10.43 18.54
CA SER A 120 -5.39 -9.04 19.02
C SER A 120 -5.75 -8.88 20.50
N ASP A 121 -6.11 -9.96 21.22
CA ASP A 121 -6.64 -9.88 22.59
C ASP A 121 -5.58 -9.61 23.69
N ASP A 122 -4.27 -9.78 23.40
CA ASP A 122 -3.19 -9.68 24.40
C ASP A 122 -2.03 -8.73 23.99
N LEU A 123 -2.27 -7.84 23.03
CA LEU A 123 -1.22 -6.95 22.51
C LEU A 123 -1.12 -5.63 23.31
N PRO A 124 0.11 -5.11 23.53
CA PRO A 124 0.30 -3.76 24.02
C PRO A 124 -0.43 -2.74 23.12
N PRO A 125 -0.98 -1.64 23.67
CA PRO A 125 -1.77 -0.67 22.90
C PRO A 125 -1.07 -0.15 21.63
N GLN A 126 0.25 0.02 21.68
CA GLN A 126 1.07 0.48 20.56
C GLN A 126 1.17 -0.56 19.43
N GLU A 127 1.12 -1.86 19.76
CA GLU A 127 1.21 -2.94 18.80
C GLU A 127 -0.14 -3.18 18.12
N THR A 128 -1.24 -3.07 18.88
CA THR A 128 -2.60 -3.07 18.34
C THR A 128 -2.79 -1.92 17.34
N GLU A 129 -2.29 -0.73 17.68
CA GLU A 129 -2.37 0.44 16.80
C GLU A 129 -1.61 0.22 15.47
N ALA A 130 -0.43 -0.38 15.53
CA ALA A 130 0.35 -0.69 14.32
C ALA A 130 -0.37 -1.68 13.41
N VAL A 131 -0.99 -2.72 13.99
CA VAL A 131 -1.77 -3.73 13.24
C VAL A 131 -3.01 -3.10 12.61
N GLU A 132 -3.75 -2.28 13.35
CA GLU A 132 -4.91 -1.54 12.85
C GLU A 132 -4.53 -0.62 11.67
N MET A 133 -3.44 0.14 11.81
CA MET A 133 -2.96 1.03 10.75
C MET A 133 -2.55 0.26 9.49
N CYS A 134 -1.80 -0.84 9.64
CA CYS A 134 -1.39 -1.65 8.49
C CYS A 134 -2.60 -2.27 7.78
N THR A 135 -3.55 -2.80 8.56
CA THR A 135 -4.79 -3.38 8.03
C THR A 135 -5.59 -2.33 7.26
N ALA A 136 -5.78 -1.14 7.83
CA ALA A 136 -6.50 -0.05 7.18
C ALA A 136 -5.85 0.37 5.84
N LEU A 137 -4.52 0.44 5.78
CA LEU A 137 -3.77 0.79 4.57
C LEU A 137 -3.83 -0.30 3.50
N VAL A 138 -3.70 -1.58 3.90
CA VAL A 138 -3.82 -2.73 2.99
C VAL A 138 -5.23 -2.79 2.40
N GLU A 139 -6.26 -2.65 3.22
CA GLU A 139 -7.64 -2.62 2.74
C GLU A 139 -7.93 -1.42 1.83
N ALA A 140 -7.42 -0.24 2.17
CA ALA A 140 -7.53 0.95 1.34
C ALA A 140 -6.87 0.73 -0.03
N ALA A 141 -5.68 0.15 -0.08
CA ALA A 141 -4.98 -0.17 -1.32
C ALA A 141 -5.76 -1.19 -2.17
N ARG A 142 -6.33 -2.23 -1.55
CA ARG A 142 -7.21 -3.21 -2.22
C ARG A 142 -8.44 -2.51 -2.83
N ARG A 143 -9.11 -1.64 -2.05
CA ARG A 143 -10.28 -0.87 -2.50
C ARG A 143 -9.93 0.09 -3.63
N TRP A 144 -8.80 0.79 -3.54
CA TRP A 144 -8.30 1.71 -4.57
C TRP A 144 -8.05 0.99 -5.89
N TYR A 145 -7.34 -0.15 -5.84
CA TYR A 145 -7.05 -0.92 -7.03
C TYR A 145 -8.33 -1.45 -7.67
N ALA A 146 -9.21 -2.07 -6.88
CA ALA A 146 -10.44 -2.69 -7.38
C ALA A 146 -11.43 -1.68 -7.97
N ARG A 147 -11.54 -0.48 -7.38
CA ARG A 147 -12.55 0.53 -7.78
C ARG A 147 -12.02 1.57 -8.77
N SER A 148 -10.72 1.83 -8.82
CA SER A 148 -10.12 2.88 -9.66
C SER A 148 -8.96 2.35 -10.49
N ALA A 149 -7.88 1.92 -9.83
CA ALA A 149 -6.59 1.72 -10.49
C ALA A 149 -6.56 0.58 -11.54
N CYS A 150 -7.43 -0.41 -11.42
CA CYS A 150 -7.56 -1.50 -12.40
C CYS A 150 -8.05 -1.04 -13.78
N ARG A 151 -8.76 0.11 -13.84
CA ARG A 151 -9.31 0.70 -15.07
C ARG A 151 -8.51 1.91 -15.55
N ASP A 152 -7.59 2.40 -14.73
CA ASP A 152 -6.76 3.56 -15.04
C ASP A 152 -5.60 3.17 -15.96
N THR A 153 -5.60 3.73 -17.18
CA THR A 153 -4.58 3.44 -18.20
C THR A 153 -3.18 3.90 -17.79
N THR A 154 -3.07 5.00 -17.05
CA THR A 154 -1.79 5.52 -16.55
C THR A 154 -1.21 4.55 -15.52
N VAL A 155 -2.05 4.08 -14.59
CA VAL A 155 -1.64 3.09 -13.58
C VAL A 155 -1.20 1.79 -14.25
N GLN A 156 -1.97 1.26 -15.21
CA GLN A 156 -1.60 0.03 -15.89
C GLN A 156 -0.31 0.18 -16.71
N ALA A 157 -0.13 1.30 -17.40
CA ALA A 157 1.10 1.59 -18.15
C ALA A 157 2.32 1.69 -17.21
N ASN A 158 2.18 2.38 -16.09
CA ASN A 158 3.24 2.52 -15.09
C ASN A 158 3.60 1.18 -14.42
N LEU A 159 2.60 0.35 -14.09
CA LEU A 159 2.84 -1.01 -13.60
C LEU A 159 3.57 -1.88 -14.63
N ALA A 160 3.19 -1.78 -15.91
CA ALA A 160 3.87 -2.48 -16.99
C ALA A 160 5.34 -2.01 -17.16
N ARG A 161 5.57 -0.69 -17.12
CA ARG A 161 6.93 -0.09 -17.15
C ARG A 161 7.80 -0.61 -16.00
N LEU A 162 7.25 -0.64 -14.79
CA LEU A 162 7.96 -1.14 -13.60
C LEU A 162 8.27 -2.64 -13.68
N ALA A 163 7.42 -3.42 -14.36
CA ALA A 163 7.63 -4.86 -14.56
C ALA A 163 8.73 -5.18 -15.59
N VAL A 164 8.94 -4.30 -16.58
CA VAL A 164 9.91 -4.51 -17.67
C VAL A 164 11.30 -4.01 -17.32
N MET A 165 11.43 -2.95 -16.53
CA MET A 165 12.72 -2.54 -15.99
C MET A 165 13.26 -3.70 -15.13
N ARG A 166 14.33 -4.36 -15.59
CA ARG A 166 15.09 -5.38 -14.86
C ARG A 166 16.39 -4.75 -14.40
#